data_AF-A0A7J3XFH0-F1
#
_entry.id   AF-A0A7J3XFH0-F1
#
_cell.length_a   1.000
_cell.length_b   1.000
_cell.length_c   1.000
_cell.angle_alpha   90.00
_cell.angle_beta   90.00
_cell.angle_gamma   90.00
#
_symmetry.space_group_name_H-M   'P 1'
#
loop_
_entity.id
_entity.type
_entity.pdbx_description
1 polymer ?
#
loop_
_entity_poly.entity_id
_entity_poly.type
_entity_poly.pdbx_seq_one_letter_code
_entity_poly.pdbx_strand_id
1 'polypeptide(L)'
;MLEVSYYPTRRGLLRSVAMSQGLITLFIAINLFVPMEYRGMVTTAYFIAFVVLFSYSMFRQRPRGSLAKDIGSGRKLLTIKQEEVSGLQTKDLELVNELKPLLKASGLSVLSMVVVMLWFLALYPLLVKPFIIGSGAGNGIVMQVLDLLILYEVPVVISMTMQVLSRRMLRRYLNLLRSVEVYTTGVVGVPGFAVKFPLESYSVRVNYARRFVEFVKREGGVEVLHRIYCNDPERLAELISRYGKVRVEKRF
;
A
#
# COMPACT_ATOMS: atom_id res chain seq x y z
N MET A 1 15.90 11.34 6.98
CA MET A 1 15.35 10.02 7.34
C MET A 1 13.97 9.88 6.69
N LEU A 2 13.87 9.19 5.57
CA LEU A 2 12.58 8.88 4.94
C LEU A 2 12.35 7.38 5.14
N GLU A 3 11.77 7.05 6.30
CA GLU A 3 11.31 5.70 6.57
C GLU A 3 10.14 5.38 5.64
N VAL A 4 10.26 4.28 4.92
CA VAL A 4 9.12 3.68 4.21
C VAL A 4 8.26 3.05 5.28
N SER A 5 7.37 3.82 5.89
CA SER A 5 6.25 3.20 6.59
C SER A 5 5.37 2.60 5.50
N TYR A 6 5.42 1.27 5.35
CA TYR A 6 4.51 0.52 4.46
C TYR A 6 3.03 0.77 4.79
N TYR A 7 2.77 1.40 5.94
CA TYR A 7 1.49 1.90 6.38
C TYR A 7 1.52 3.43 6.46
N PRO A 8 0.49 4.15 5.98
CA PRO A 8 0.42 5.59 6.21
C PRO A 8 0.33 5.83 7.73
N THR A 9 1.32 6.56 8.26
CA THR A 9 1.37 7.04 9.63
C THR A 9 0.05 7.77 9.98
N ARG A 10 -0.33 7.90 11.27
CA ARG A 10 -1.54 8.68 11.66
C ARG A 10 -1.62 10.05 10.96
N ARG A 11 -0.47 10.71 10.77
CA ARG A 11 -0.34 11.97 10.01
C ARG A 11 -0.67 11.84 8.52
N GLY A 12 -0.32 10.71 7.89
CA GLY A 12 -0.69 10.41 6.51
C GLY A 12 -2.18 10.19 6.34
N LEU A 13 -2.83 9.50 7.29
CA LEU A 13 -4.29 9.33 7.30
C LEU A 13 -5.01 10.67 7.47
N LEU A 14 -4.57 11.52 8.40
CA LEU A 14 -5.11 12.87 8.58
C LEU A 14 -4.98 13.73 7.32
N ARG A 15 -3.82 13.68 6.64
CA ARG A 15 -3.62 14.38 5.37
C ARG A 15 -4.56 13.88 4.28
N SER A 16 -4.77 12.56 4.17
CA SER A 16 -5.71 12.01 3.18
C SER A 16 -7.15 12.40 3.47
N VAL A 17 -7.56 12.44 4.74
CA VAL A 17 -8.89 12.90 5.15
C VAL A 17 -9.07 14.38 4.83
N ALA A 18 -8.10 15.23 5.20
CA ALA A 18 -8.17 16.66 4.90
C ALA A 18 -8.24 16.93 3.39
N MET A 19 -7.47 16.19 2.60
CA MET A 19 -7.50 16.28 1.14
C MET A 19 -8.84 15.81 0.55
N SER A 20 -9.41 14.71 1.04
CA SER A 20 -10.71 14.23 0.58
C SER A 20 -11.83 15.20 0.92
N GLN A 21 -11.83 15.76 2.15
CA GLN A 21 -12.84 16.72 2.59
C GLN A 21 -12.75 18.05 1.82
N GLY A 22 -11.54 18.52 1.52
CA GLY A 22 -11.34 19.67 0.63
C GLY A 22 -11.87 19.43 -0.78
N LEU A 23 -11.62 18.24 -1.35
CA LEU A 23 -12.13 17.86 -2.66
C LEU A 23 -13.67 17.79 -2.67
N ILE A 24 -14.28 17.15 -1.67
CA ILE A 24 -15.74 17.03 -1.54
C ILE A 24 -16.37 18.42 -1.48
N THR A 25 -15.86 19.30 -0.61
CA THR A 25 -16.40 20.66 -0.44
C THR A 25 -16.32 21.47 -1.74
N LEU A 26 -15.19 21.38 -2.45
CA LEU A 26 -15.01 22.03 -3.75
C LEU A 26 -16.04 21.55 -4.77
N PHE A 27 -16.24 20.23 -4.89
CA PHE A 27 -17.18 19.68 -5.86
C PHE A 27 -18.65 19.92 -5.49
N ILE A 28 -18.99 19.96 -4.20
CA ILE A 28 -20.32 20.42 -3.75
C ILE A 28 -20.55 21.86 -4.20
N ALA A 29 -19.60 22.76 -3.93
CA ALA A 29 -19.71 24.17 -4.32
C ALA A 29 -19.90 24.32 -5.83
N ILE A 30 -19.11 23.61 -6.65
CA ILE A 30 -19.24 23.64 -8.10
C ILE A 30 -20.63 23.14 -8.54
N ASN A 31 -21.11 22.01 -8.02
CA ASN A 31 -22.40 21.44 -8.41
C ASN A 31 -23.61 22.32 -8.06
N LEU A 32 -23.50 23.19 -7.04
CA LEU A 32 -24.57 24.13 -6.68
C LEU A 32 -24.78 25.21 -7.74
N PHE A 33 -23.70 25.67 -8.39
CA PHE A 33 -23.76 26.73 -9.41
C PHE A 33 -23.89 26.19 -10.84
N VAL A 34 -23.68 24.88 -11.04
CA VAL A 34 -23.77 24.24 -12.35
C VAL A 34 -25.22 23.86 -12.69
N PRO A 35 -25.72 24.18 -13.90
CA PRO A 35 -27.05 23.77 -14.35
C PRO A 35 -27.23 22.26 -14.28
N MET A 36 -28.47 21.82 -14.02
CA MET A 36 -28.79 20.42 -13.74
C MET A 36 -28.33 19.45 -14.86
N GLU A 37 -28.34 19.91 -16.11
CA GLU A 37 -27.91 19.16 -17.30
C GLU A 37 -26.42 18.79 -17.26
N TYR A 38 -25.57 19.63 -16.67
CA TYR A 38 -24.12 19.43 -16.62
C TYR A 38 -23.63 18.77 -15.32
N ARG A 39 -24.49 18.58 -14.31
CA ARG A 39 -24.12 17.96 -13.02
C ARG A 39 -23.56 16.54 -13.17
N GLY A 40 -24.02 15.79 -14.18
CA GLY A 40 -23.48 14.47 -14.51
C GLY A 40 -22.00 14.53 -14.94
N MET A 41 -21.62 15.55 -15.70
CA MET A 41 -20.23 15.76 -16.12
C MET A 41 -19.34 16.11 -14.94
N VAL A 42 -19.80 16.99 -14.05
CA VAL A 42 -19.08 17.36 -12.82
C VAL A 42 -18.90 16.14 -11.90
N THR A 43 -19.93 15.31 -11.74
CA THR A 43 -19.85 14.07 -10.96
C THR A 43 -18.86 13.07 -11.57
N THR A 44 -18.82 12.96 -12.90
CA THR A 44 -17.85 12.12 -13.60
C THR A 44 -16.42 12.64 -13.42
N ALA A 45 -16.23 13.96 -13.50
CA ALA A 45 -14.95 14.61 -13.23
C ALA A 45 -14.47 14.36 -11.79
N TYR A 46 -15.39 14.41 -10.80
CA TYR A 46 -15.09 14.02 -9.42
C TYR A 46 -14.61 12.57 -9.35
N PHE A 47 -15.33 11.64 -9.98
CA PHE A 47 -14.97 10.22 -9.96
C PHE A 47 -13.58 9.98 -10.57
N ILE A 48 -13.26 10.62 -11.70
CA ILE A 48 -11.93 10.54 -12.32
C ILE A 48 -10.87 11.12 -11.38
N ALA A 49 -11.10 12.31 -10.81
CA ALA A 49 -10.19 12.92 -9.85
C ALA A 49 -9.97 12.03 -8.62
N PHE A 50 -11.03 11.41 -8.10
CA PHE A 50 -10.99 10.48 -7.00
C PHE A 50 -10.12 9.26 -7.32
N VAL A 51 -10.32 8.62 -8.47
CA VAL A 51 -9.51 7.47 -8.92
C VAL A 51 -8.05 7.85 -9.12
N VAL A 52 -7.77 9.00 -9.75
CA VAL A 52 -6.40 9.48 -10.00
C VAL A 52 -5.69 9.79 -8.68
N LEU A 53 -6.33 10.52 -7.77
CA LEU A 53 -5.75 10.87 -6.47
C LEU A 53 -5.53 9.63 -5.60
N PHE A 54 -6.49 8.70 -5.57
CA PHE A 54 -6.37 7.44 -4.86
C PHE A 54 -5.21 6.61 -5.41
N SER A 55 -5.10 6.49 -6.73
CA SER A 55 -4.00 5.79 -7.41
C SER A 55 -2.65 6.45 -7.12
N TYR A 56 -2.56 7.78 -7.24
CA TYR A 56 -1.36 8.54 -6.95
C TYR A 56 -0.88 8.36 -5.50
N SER A 57 -1.81 8.29 -4.54
CA SER A 57 -1.51 8.03 -3.14
C SER A 57 -0.89 6.64 -2.90
N MET A 58 -1.26 5.63 -3.69
CA MET A 58 -0.63 4.31 -3.70
C MET A 58 0.78 4.35 -4.28
N PHE A 59 0.99 5.06 -5.39
CA PHE A 59 2.28 5.08 -6.08
C PHE A 59 3.38 5.86 -5.35
N ARG A 60 3.02 6.92 -4.60
CA ARG A 60 3.99 7.80 -3.92
C ARG A 60 4.67 7.15 -2.70
N GLN A 61 4.21 5.98 -2.25
CA GLN A 61 4.83 5.23 -1.12
C GLN A 61 6.13 4.50 -1.50
N ARG A 62 6.73 4.78 -2.66
CA ARG A 62 8.00 4.18 -3.11
C ARG A 62 9.16 5.19 -3.05
N PRO A 63 9.79 5.44 -1.90
CA PRO A 63 11.03 6.21 -1.89
C PRO A 63 12.18 5.27 -2.32
N ARG A 64 12.77 5.50 -3.50
CA ARG A 64 13.69 4.52 -4.12
C ARG A 64 14.97 5.09 -4.72
N GLY A 65 15.11 6.41 -4.88
CA GLY A 65 16.21 6.97 -5.67
C GLY A 65 17.52 7.15 -4.90
N SER A 66 17.51 8.01 -3.87
CA SER A 66 18.75 8.50 -3.26
C SER A 66 19.47 7.43 -2.44
N LEU A 67 18.75 6.70 -1.59
CA LEU A 67 19.36 5.75 -0.65
C LEU A 67 19.97 4.53 -1.36
N ALA A 68 19.36 4.08 -2.45
CA ALA A 68 19.90 3.02 -3.28
C ALA A 68 21.15 3.47 -4.07
N LYS A 69 21.18 4.74 -4.54
CA LYS A 69 22.35 5.33 -5.19
C LYS A 69 23.52 5.49 -4.21
N ASP A 70 23.25 5.94 -2.99
CA ASP A 70 24.27 6.05 -1.94
C ASP A 70 24.90 4.69 -1.61
N ILE A 71 24.08 3.65 -1.46
CA ILE A 71 24.58 2.29 -1.17
C ILE A 71 25.34 1.73 -2.38
N GLY A 72 24.84 1.95 -3.60
CA GLY A 72 25.47 1.49 -4.84
C GLY A 72 26.86 2.04 -5.10
N SER A 73 27.30 3.08 -4.38
CA SER A 73 28.67 3.60 -4.43
C SER A 73 29.72 2.70 -3.76
N GLY A 74 29.29 1.73 -2.95
CA GLY A 74 30.18 0.79 -2.27
C GLY A 74 30.72 -0.33 -3.17
N ARG A 75 31.68 -1.11 -2.67
CA ARG A 75 32.17 -2.30 -3.37
C ARG A 75 31.09 -3.38 -3.36
N LYS A 76 30.77 -3.94 -4.53
CA LYS A 76 29.80 -5.04 -4.67
C LYS A 76 30.40 -6.35 -4.12
N LEU A 77 29.67 -7.02 -3.24
CA LEU A 77 30.10 -8.26 -2.57
C LEU A 77 29.35 -9.48 -3.09
N LEU A 78 28.04 -9.35 -3.31
CA LEU A 78 27.18 -10.43 -3.77
C LEU A 78 26.06 -9.88 -4.66
N THR A 79 25.67 -10.64 -5.68
CA THR A 79 24.53 -10.35 -6.55
C THR A 79 23.67 -11.59 -6.65
N ILE A 80 22.39 -11.47 -6.30
CA ILE A 80 21.38 -12.51 -6.43
C ILE A 80 20.42 -12.06 -7.53
N LYS A 81 20.35 -12.84 -8.60
CA LYS A 81 19.56 -12.51 -9.80
C LYS A 81 18.12 -12.98 -9.66
N GLN A 82 17.22 -12.36 -10.42
CA GLN A 82 15.80 -12.70 -10.42
C GLN A 82 15.49 -14.14 -10.81
N GLU A 83 16.23 -14.70 -11.76
CA GLU A 83 16.05 -16.08 -12.21
C GLU A 83 16.26 -17.08 -11.08
N GLU A 84 17.32 -16.87 -10.28
CA GLU A 84 17.64 -17.69 -9.12
C GLU A 84 16.54 -17.62 -8.06
N VAL A 85 16.12 -16.40 -7.70
CA VAL A 85 15.06 -16.19 -6.72
C VAL A 85 13.76 -16.86 -7.18
N SER A 86 13.37 -16.63 -8.44
CA SER A 86 12.13 -17.14 -8.99
C SER A 86 12.10 -18.67 -9.02
N GLY A 87 13.23 -19.33 -9.35
CA GLY A 87 13.33 -20.78 -9.38
C GLY A 87 13.25 -21.44 -8.00
N LEU A 88 13.62 -20.71 -6.93
CA LEU A 88 13.46 -21.17 -5.54
C LEU A 88 12.05 -20.88 -5.01
N GLN A 89 11.47 -19.73 -5.37
CA GLN A 89 10.10 -19.36 -4.97
C GLN A 89 9.05 -20.36 -5.46
N THR A 90 9.18 -20.86 -6.69
CA THR A 90 8.22 -21.82 -7.25
C THR A 90 8.26 -23.19 -6.57
N LYS A 91 9.36 -23.52 -5.88
CA LYS A 91 9.52 -24.77 -5.13
C LYS A 91 8.97 -24.69 -3.71
N ASP A 92 8.65 -23.49 -3.23
CA ASP A 92 8.18 -23.25 -1.87
C ASP A 92 6.65 -23.33 -1.77
N LEU A 93 6.14 -24.51 -1.40
CA LEU A 93 4.70 -24.75 -1.24
C LEU A 93 4.09 -23.98 -0.07
N GLU A 94 4.88 -23.67 0.97
CA GLU A 94 4.40 -22.93 2.15
C GLU A 94 4.27 -21.43 1.87
N LEU A 95 4.98 -20.91 0.87
CA LEU A 95 4.91 -19.51 0.47
C LEU A 95 3.46 -19.09 0.13
N VAL A 96 2.69 -19.97 -0.51
CA VAL A 96 1.28 -19.71 -0.83
C VAL A 96 0.47 -19.48 0.44
N ASN A 97 0.70 -20.30 1.48
CA ASN A 97 -0.02 -20.17 2.75
C ASN A 97 0.31 -18.87 3.49
N GLU A 98 1.56 -18.40 3.36
CA GLU A 98 2.00 -17.13 3.94
C GLU A 98 1.50 -15.91 3.16
N LEU A 99 1.30 -16.04 1.85
CA LEU A 99 0.76 -14.99 1.00
C LEU A 99 -0.77 -14.88 1.08
N LYS A 100 -1.49 -15.92 1.50
CA LYS A 100 -2.97 -15.92 1.61
C LYS A 100 -3.53 -14.69 2.36
N PRO A 101 -3.03 -14.31 3.55
CA PRO A 101 -3.51 -13.11 4.25
C PRO A 101 -3.29 -11.81 3.45
N LEU A 102 -2.16 -11.71 2.75
CA LEU A 102 -1.81 -10.56 1.92
C LEU A 102 -2.70 -10.47 0.68
N LEU A 103 -3.01 -11.62 0.06
CA LEU A 103 -3.96 -11.72 -1.05
C LEU A 103 -5.38 -11.38 -0.59
N LYS A 104 -5.83 -11.84 0.59
CA LYS A 104 -7.13 -11.46 1.16
C LYS A 104 -7.22 -9.95 1.42
N ALA A 105 -6.19 -9.36 2.01
CA ALA A 105 -6.14 -7.93 2.29
C ALA A 105 -6.10 -7.07 1.02
N SER A 106 -5.40 -7.54 -0.02
CA SER A 106 -5.36 -6.90 -1.34
C SER A 106 -6.69 -7.06 -2.07
N GLY A 107 -7.30 -8.24 -2.02
CA GLY A 107 -8.62 -8.50 -2.57
C GLY A 107 -9.70 -7.62 -1.96
N LEU A 108 -9.63 -7.33 -0.65
CA LEU A 108 -10.53 -6.38 0.01
C LEU A 108 -10.39 -4.96 -0.55
N SER A 109 -9.18 -4.55 -0.95
CA SER A 109 -8.93 -3.25 -1.58
C SER A 109 -9.44 -3.18 -3.01
N VAL A 110 -9.44 -4.29 -3.74
CA VAL A 110 -10.08 -4.38 -5.07
C VAL A 110 -11.61 -4.37 -4.91
N LEU A 111 -12.13 -5.11 -3.94
CA LEU A 111 -13.55 -5.16 -3.63
C LEU A 111 -14.09 -3.78 -3.26
N SER A 112 -13.33 -2.98 -2.50
CA SER A 112 -13.74 -1.61 -2.16
C SER A 112 -13.89 -0.73 -3.41
N MET A 113 -13.02 -0.88 -4.41
CA MET A 113 -13.15 -0.18 -5.70
C MET A 113 -14.42 -0.59 -6.45
N VAL A 114 -14.74 -1.88 -6.47
CA VAL A 114 -15.98 -2.40 -7.09
C VAL A 114 -17.21 -1.84 -6.38
N VAL A 115 -17.22 -1.82 -5.04
CA VAL A 115 -18.33 -1.26 -4.25
C VAL A 115 -18.50 0.24 -4.53
N VAL A 116 -17.41 1.00 -4.64
CA VAL A 116 -17.45 2.42 -5.00
C VAL A 116 -17.99 2.62 -6.43
N MET A 117 -17.62 1.78 -7.39
CA MET A 117 -18.22 1.84 -8.73
C MET A 117 -19.71 1.53 -8.71
N LEU A 118 -20.13 0.50 -7.99
CA LEU A 118 -21.55 0.16 -7.81
C LEU A 118 -22.33 1.27 -7.13
N TRP A 119 -21.70 2.01 -6.21
CA TRP A 119 -22.30 3.20 -5.60
C TRP A 119 -22.69 4.25 -6.64
N PHE A 120 -21.74 4.66 -7.49
CA PHE A 120 -22.00 5.70 -8.50
C PHE A 120 -22.92 5.23 -9.63
N LEU A 121 -22.79 3.98 -10.08
CA LEU A 121 -23.50 3.48 -11.25
C LEU A 121 -24.92 2.98 -10.95
N ALA A 122 -25.14 2.42 -9.76
CA ALA A 122 -26.40 1.72 -9.44
C ALA A 122 -27.01 2.18 -8.11
N LEU A 123 -26.28 2.09 -7.00
CA LEU A 123 -26.90 2.26 -5.67
C LEU A 123 -27.40 3.70 -5.45
N TYR A 124 -26.61 4.70 -5.79
CA TYR A 124 -27.02 6.10 -5.65
C TYR A 124 -28.23 6.46 -6.53
N PRO A 125 -28.22 6.22 -7.86
CA PRO A 125 -29.36 6.58 -8.71
C PRO A 125 -30.62 5.76 -8.43
N LEU A 126 -30.52 4.52 -7.94
CA LEU A 126 -31.67 3.66 -7.65
C LEU A 126 -32.26 3.86 -6.25
N LEU A 127 -31.43 4.07 -5.23
CA LEU A 127 -31.89 4.05 -3.83
C LEU A 127 -31.98 5.44 -3.21
N VAL A 128 -31.01 6.32 -3.51
CA VAL A 128 -30.85 7.60 -2.80
C VAL A 128 -31.53 8.73 -3.57
N LYS A 129 -31.21 8.85 -4.86
CA LYS A 129 -31.72 9.92 -5.73
C LYS A 129 -33.26 9.99 -5.79
N PRO A 130 -34.00 8.86 -5.92
CA PRO A 130 -35.46 8.91 -5.97
C PRO A 130 -36.10 9.29 -4.63
N PHE A 131 -35.48 8.93 -3.51
CA PHE A 131 -35.98 9.27 -2.17
C PHE A 131 -35.88 10.77 -1.87
N ILE A 132 -34.78 11.40 -2.30
CA ILE A 132 -34.54 12.83 -2.10
C ILE A 132 -35.37 13.68 -3.07
N ILE A 133 -35.53 13.25 -4.31
CA ILE A 133 -36.34 13.96 -5.31
C ILE A 133 -37.84 13.73 -5.08
N GLY A 134 -38.24 12.50 -4.75
CA GLY A 134 -39.64 12.09 -4.58
C GLY A 134 -40.31 12.56 -3.29
N SER A 135 -39.55 13.03 -2.30
CA SER A 135 -40.08 13.55 -1.03
C SER A 135 -40.58 14.99 -1.10
N GLY A 136 -40.62 15.63 -2.28
CA GLY A 136 -41.06 17.02 -2.46
C GLY A 136 -40.11 18.06 -1.84
N ALA A 137 -39.02 17.61 -1.22
CA ALA A 137 -38.02 18.44 -0.55
C ALA A 137 -36.94 18.98 -1.51
N GLY A 138 -37.02 18.66 -2.81
CA GLY A 138 -36.02 18.96 -3.84
C GLY A 138 -35.78 20.44 -4.17
N ASN A 139 -36.55 21.37 -3.60
CA ASN A 139 -36.43 22.81 -3.92
C ASN A 139 -35.58 23.61 -2.92
N GLY A 140 -35.19 23.04 -1.78
CA GLY A 140 -34.33 23.72 -0.81
C GLY A 140 -32.85 23.54 -1.11
N ILE A 141 -32.07 24.63 -1.09
CA ILE A 141 -30.59 24.61 -1.20
C ILE A 141 -29.99 23.59 -0.21
N VAL A 142 -30.56 23.51 1.00
CA VAL A 142 -30.13 22.56 2.05
C VAL A 142 -30.25 21.10 1.59
N MET A 143 -31.35 20.73 0.93
CA MET A 143 -31.55 19.36 0.45
C MET A 143 -30.62 19.02 -0.71
N GLN A 144 -30.31 19.99 -1.58
CA GLN A 144 -29.32 19.82 -2.64
C GLN A 144 -27.89 19.63 -2.08
N VAL A 145 -27.54 20.37 -1.02
CA VAL A 145 -26.26 20.18 -0.34
C VAL A 145 -26.18 18.80 0.32
N LEU A 146 -27.23 18.37 1.01
CA LEU A 146 -27.27 17.05 1.64
C LEU A 146 -27.17 15.90 0.63
N ASP A 147 -27.85 16.02 -0.52
CA ASP A 147 -27.77 15.04 -1.60
C ASP A 147 -26.34 14.89 -2.14
N LEU A 148 -25.69 16.02 -2.46
CA LEU A 148 -24.31 16.04 -2.95
C LEU A 148 -23.32 15.55 -1.88
N LEU A 149 -23.58 15.86 -0.61
CA LEU A 149 -22.78 15.37 0.50
C LEU A 149 -22.86 13.84 0.62
N ILE A 150 -24.05 13.26 0.55
CA ILE A 150 -24.23 11.79 0.56
C ILE A 150 -23.53 11.15 -0.65
N LEU A 151 -23.70 11.74 -1.85
CA LEU A 151 -23.09 11.25 -3.08
C LEU A 151 -21.57 11.11 -2.96
N TYR A 152 -20.90 12.12 -2.39
CA TYR A 152 -19.43 12.18 -2.35
C TYR A 152 -18.81 11.59 -1.08
N GLU A 153 -19.48 11.65 0.07
CA GLU A 153 -18.95 11.20 1.36
C GLU A 153 -18.98 9.67 1.50
N VAL A 154 -20.05 9.02 1.04
CA VAL A 154 -20.22 7.56 1.19
C VAL A 154 -19.06 6.75 0.57
N PRO A 155 -18.58 7.04 -0.66
CA PRO A 155 -17.39 6.39 -1.22
C PRO A 155 -16.12 6.53 -0.38
N VAL A 156 -15.94 7.69 0.24
CA VAL A 156 -14.79 7.99 1.10
C VAL A 156 -14.88 7.15 2.37
N VAL A 157 -16.04 7.10 3.02
CA VAL A 157 -16.29 6.28 4.21
C VAL A 157 -16.09 4.80 3.92
N ILE A 158 -16.61 4.29 2.79
CA ILE A 158 -16.42 2.90 2.37
C ILE A 158 -14.94 2.59 2.20
N SER A 159 -14.22 3.45 1.46
CA SER A 159 -12.80 3.27 1.17
C SER A 159 -11.95 3.32 2.45
N MET A 160 -12.24 4.24 3.37
CA MET A 160 -11.56 4.33 4.68
C MET A 160 -11.85 3.10 5.55
N THR A 161 -13.11 2.67 5.63
CA THR A 161 -13.52 1.50 6.42
C THR A 161 -12.83 0.24 5.91
N MET A 162 -12.82 0.02 4.60
CA MET A 162 -12.13 -1.12 3.98
C MET A 162 -10.63 -1.06 4.19
N GLN A 163 -10.02 0.13 4.14
CA GLN A 163 -8.59 0.29 4.43
C GLN A 163 -8.26 -0.02 5.89
N VAL A 164 -9.08 0.41 6.85
CA VAL A 164 -8.92 0.10 8.28
C VAL A 164 -9.09 -1.41 8.52
N LEU A 165 -10.07 -2.03 7.88
CA LEU A 165 -10.30 -3.47 7.99
C LEU A 165 -9.14 -4.29 7.42
N SER A 166 -8.63 -3.90 6.24
CA SER A 166 -7.45 -4.50 5.61
C SER A 166 -6.22 -4.45 6.53
N ARG A 167 -6.01 -3.31 7.21
CA ARG A 167 -4.93 -3.16 8.20
C ARG A 167 -5.08 -4.12 9.38
N ARG A 168 -6.29 -4.27 9.92
CA ARG A 168 -6.54 -5.17 11.07
C ARG A 168 -6.29 -6.64 10.71
N MET A 169 -6.49 -7.03 9.45
CA MET A 169 -6.22 -8.38 8.97
C MET A 169 -4.72 -8.67 8.78
N LEU A 170 -3.91 -7.64 8.53
CA LEU A 170 -2.48 -7.77 8.27
C LEU A 170 -1.64 -7.65 9.55
N ARG A 171 -1.38 -8.78 10.22
CA ARG A 171 -0.39 -8.85 11.32
C ARG A 171 1.05 -8.96 10.81
N ARG A 172 1.23 -9.50 9.60
CA ARG A 172 2.53 -9.70 8.94
C ARG A 172 2.42 -9.28 7.49
N TYR A 173 3.39 -8.51 7.01
CA TYR A 173 3.51 -8.10 5.62
C TYR A 173 4.76 -8.73 5.01
N LEU A 174 4.57 -9.68 4.09
CA LEU A 174 5.66 -10.35 3.40
C LEU A 174 5.95 -9.63 2.07
N ASN A 175 7.13 -9.01 1.99
CA ASN A 175 7.66 -8.44 0.75
C ASN A 175 8.72 -9.38 0.17
N LEU A 176 8.44 -9.94 -1.00
CA LEU A 176 9.35 -10.83 -1.70
C LEU A 176 10.29 -10.03 -2.60
N LEU A 177 11.58 -10.08 -2.28
CA LEU A 177 12.63 -9.46 -3.08
C LEU A 177 13.00 -10.39 -4.24
N ARG A 178 12.91 -9.87 -5.45
CA ARG A 178 13.24 -10.51 -6.72
C ARG A 178 14.73 -10.50 -7.00
N SER A 179 15.44 -9.44 -6.64
CA SER A 179 16.89 -9.39 -6.80
C SER A 179 17.50 -8.64 -5.64
N VAL A 180 18.73 -9.00 -5.29
CA VAL A 180 19.46 -8.37 -4.20
C VAL A 180 20.92 -8.19 -4.57
N GLU A 181 21.42 -7.01 -4.25
CA GLU A 181 22.81 -6.63 -4.38
C GLU A 181 23.32 -6.23 -2.99
N VAL A 182 24.33 -6.95 -2.52
CA VAL A 182 24.97 -6.68 -1.25
C VAL A 182 26.26 -5.92 -1.52
N TYR A 183 26.39 -4.75 -0.90
CA TYR A 183 27.54 -3.87 -0.96
C TYR A 183 28.20 -3.79 0.42
N THR A 184 29.42 -3.27 0.49
CA THR A 184 30.10 -2.98 1.76
C THR A 184 29.36 -1.95 2.61
N THR A 185 28.59 -1.06 1.97
CA THR A 185 27.84 0.04 2.60
C THR A 185 26.40 -0.31 2.96
N GLY A 186 25.86 -1.42 2.43
CA GLY A 186 24.46 -1.80 2.65
C GLY A 186 23.93 -2.85 1.70
N VAL A 187 22.62 -3.09 1.76
CA VAL A 187 21.89 -4.05 0.93
C VAL A 187 20.84 -3.31 0.11
N VAL A 188 20.79 -3.59 -1.19
CA VAL A 188 19.75 -3.08 -2.10
C VAL A 188 18.98 -4.26 -2.67
N GLY A 189 17.66 -4.25 -2.51
CA GLY A 189 16.77 -5.28 -3.02
C GLY A 189 15.63 -4.70 -3.87
N VAL A 190 15.27 -5.40 -4.92
CA VAL A 190 14.15 -5.05 -5.79
C VAL A 190 13.00 -6.01 -5.49
N PRO A 191 11.76 -5.55 -5.20
CA PRO A 191 11.29 -4.18 -5.32
C PRO A 191 11.41 -3.37 -4.01
N GLY A 192 12.22 -2.30 -4.03
CA GLY A 192 12.11 -1.16 -3.10
C GLY A 192 12.63 -1.39 -1.69
N PHE A 193 13.64 -2.22 -1.54
CA PHE A 193 14.33 -2.44 -0.29
C PHE A 193 15.73 -1.84 -0.40
N ALA A 194 16.11 -1.02 0.56
CA ALA A 194 17.46 -0.45 0.63
C ALA A 194 17.77 -0.17 2.10
N VAL A 195 18.81 -0.80 2.62
CA VAL A 195 19.21 -0.63 4.03
C VAL A 195 20.71 -0.43 4.10
N LYS A 196 21.14 0.64 4.78
CA LYS A 196 22.55 0.93 5.02
C LYS A 196 23.06 0.06 6.19
N PHE A 197 24.33 -0.30 6.14
CA PHE A 197 25.00 -0.92 7.28
C PHE A 197 25.56 0.16 8.22
N PRO A 198 25.61 -0.10 9.54
CA PRO A 198 25.06 -1.26 10.27
C PRO A 198 23.52 -1.27 10.31
N LEU A 199 22.92 -2.44 10.52
CA LEU A 199 21.46 -2.60 10.53
C LEU A 199 20.89 -2.21 11.91
N GLU A 200 20.37 -0.99 12.06
CA GLU A 200 19.84 -0.51 13.35
C GLU A 200 18.39 -0.97 13.62
N SER A 201 17.55 -1.02 12.60
CA SER A 201 16.09 -1.20 12.73
C SER A 201 15.57 -2.56 12.25
N TYR A 202 16.47 -3.44 11.83
CA TYR A 202 16.14 -4.75 11.25
C TYR A 202 16.80 -5.88 12.02
N SER A 203 16.04 -6.94 12.32
CA SER A 203 16.61 -8.24 12.68
C SER A 203 16.67 -9.17 11.48
N VAL A 204 17.56 -10.15 11.51
CA VAL A 204 17.82 -11.03 10.36
C VAL A 204 17.50 -12.47 10.77
N ARG A 205 16.64 -13.12 9.99
CA ARG A 205 16.29 -14.55 10.14
C ARG A 205 16.74 -15.33 8.93
N VAL A 206 17.23 -16.53 9.14
CA VAL A 206 17.66 -17.42 8.05
C VAL A 206 16.94 -18.74 8.19
N ASN A 207 16.36 -19.21 7.10
CA ASN A 207 15.81 -20.56 7.00
C ASN A 207 16.63 -21.35 5.98
N TYR A 208 17.37 -22.34 6.45
CA TYR A 208 18.24 -23.16 5.60
C TYR A 208 17.46 -24.19 4.78
N ALA A 209 16.40 -24.77 5.36
CA ALA A 209 15.57 -25.78 4.68
C ALA A 209 14.87 -25.20 3.44
N ARG A 210 14.29 -23.99 3.57
CA ARG A 210 13.57 -23.28 2.50
C ARG A 210 14.45 -22.29 1.73
N ARG A 211 15.75 -22.22 2.08
CA ARG A 211 16.79 -21.44 1.39
C ARG A 211 16.47 -19.95 1.23
N PHE A 212 16.11 -19.29 2.33
CA PHE A 212 15.84 -17.85 2.33
C PHE A 212 16.42 -17.12 3.53
N VAL A 213 16.60 -15.80 3.35
CA VAL A 213 16.99 -14.84 4.38
C VAL A 213 15.91 -13.76 4.48
N GLU A 214 15.51 -13.41 5.70
CA GLU A 214 14.51 -12.39 5.98
C GLU A 214 15.09 -11.23 6.79
N PHE A 215 14.80 -10.01 6.34
CA PHE A 215 14.94 -8.82 7.16
C PHE A 215 13.60 -8.49 7.80
N VAL A 216 13.56 -8.50 9.13
CA VAL A 216 12.36 -8.29 9.93
C VAL A 216 12.41 -6.90 10.54
N LYS A 217 11.44 -6.05 10.18
CA LYS A 217 11.20 -4.77 10.84
C LYS A 217 9.87 -4.85 11.57
N ARG A 218 9.83 -4.45 12.84
CA ARG A 218 8.58 -4.29 13.58
C ARG A 218 8.17 -2.84 13.55
N GLU A 219 7.03 -2.53 12.96
CA GLU A 219 6.52 -1.17 12.86
C GLU A 219 5.03 -1.14 13.17
N GLY A 220 4.63 -0.36 14.18
CA GLY A 220 3.21 -0.13 14.51
C GLY A 220 2.39 -1.39 14.83
N GLY A 221 3.02 -2.44 15.38
CA GLY A 221 2.36 -3.71 15.69
C GLY A 221 2.26 -4.70 14.52
N VAL A 222 2.84 -4.35 13.37
CA VAL A 222 2.95 -5.22 12.19
C VAL A 222 4.40 -5.64 11.98
N GLU A 223 4.63 -6.92 11.71
CA GLU A 223 5.95 -7.41 11.27
C GLU A 223 6.06 -7.27 9.75
N VAL A 224 6.97 -6.43 9.28
CA VAL A 224 7.34 -6.30 7.86
C VAL A 224 8.53 -7.21 7.60
N LEU A 225 8.33 -8.21 6.75
CA LEU A 225 9.29 -9.23 6.41
C LEU A 225 9.77 -9.01 4.97
N HIS A 226 11.04 -8.68 4.78
CA HIS A 226 11.65 -8.64 3.45
C HIS A 226 12.41 -9.95 3.23
N ARG A 227 11.84 -10.84 2.41
CA ARG A 227 12.41 -12.18 2.17
C ARG A 227 13.14 -12.24 0.85
N ILE A 228 14.29 -12.90 0.86
CA ILE A 228 15.17 -13.13 -0.29
C ILE A 228 15.45 -14.63 -0.36
N TYR A 229 15.16 -15.23 -1.50
CA TYR A 229 15.57 -16.61 -1.77
C TYR A 229 16.97 -16.61 -2.39
N CYS A 230 17.82 -17.55 -1.99
CA CYS A 230 19.17 -17.67 -2.52
C CYS A 230 19.66 -19.11 -2.41
N ASN A 231 20.49 -19.56 -3.35
CA ASN A 231 21.04 -20.91 -3.32
C ASN A 231 21.95 -21.15 -2.12
N ASP A 232 22.67 -20.11 -1.71
CA ASP A 232 23.62 -20.12 -0.60
C ASP A 232 23.21 -19.10 0.49
N PRO A 233 22.24 -19.46 1.36
CA PRO A 233 21.80 -18.61 2.46
C PRO A 233 22.87 -18.42 3.54
N GLU A 234 23.84 -19.33 3.66
CA GLU A 234 24.93 -19.23 4.62
C GLU A 234 25.86 -18.07 4.28
N ARG A 235 26.30 -17.98 3.02
CA ARG A 235 27.15 -16.89 2.55
C ARG A 235 26.47 -15.54 2.66
N LEU A 236 25.18 -15.45 2.34
CA LEU A 236 24.42 -14.20 2.49
C LEU A 236 24.32 -13.80 3.97
N ALA A 237 24.02 -14.75 4.86
CA ALA A 237 23.94 -14.51 6.30
C ALA A 237 25.28 -14.08 6.89
N GLU A 238 26.39 -14.66 6.44
CA GLU A 238 27.73 -14.31 6.90
C GLU A 238 28.08 -12.86 6.52
N LEU A 239 27.81 -12.45 5.27
CA LEU A 239 28.03 -11.08 4.82
C LEU A 239 27.18 -10.09 5.63
N ILE A 240 25.91 -10.41 5.87
CA ILE A 240 25.02 -9.56 6.66
C ILE A 240 25.49 -9.48 8.11
N SER A 241 25.93 -10.58 8.71
CA SER A 241 26.46 -10.60 10.08
C SER A 241 27.73 -9.75 10.19
N ARG A 242 28.66 -9.91 9.25
CA ARG A 242 29.97 -9.24 9.24
C ARG A 242 29.85 -7.72 9.06
N TYR A 243 29.07 -7.27 8.06
CA TYR A 243 28.95 -5.84 7.73
C TYR A 243 27.79 -5.16 8.45
N GLY A 244 26.69 -5.88 8.65
CA GLY A 244 25.49 -5.36 9.31
C GLY A 244 25.58 -5.31 10.83
N LYS A 245 26.54 -6.01 11.45
CA LYS A 245 26.73 -6.10 12.92
C LYS A 245 25.47 -6.54 13.67
N VAL A 246 24.70 -7.45 13.09
CA VAL A 246 23.44 -7.97 13.67
C VAL A 246 23.52 -9.46 13.91
N ARG A 247 22.92 -9.91 15.03
CA ARG A 247 22.76 -11.33 15.33
C ARG A 247 21.76 -11.95 14.36
N VAL A 248 22.20 -13.00 13.69
CA VAL A 248 21.38 -13.79 12.76
C VAL A 248 20.66 -14.88 13.53
N GLU A 249 19.32 -14.85 13.54
CA GLU A 249 18.49 -15.92 14.09
C GLU A 249 18.41 -17.07 13.08
N LYS A 250 18.95 -18.23 13.45
CA LYS A 250 18.88 -19.45 12.63
C LYS A 250 17.58 -20.19 12.91
N ARG A 251 16.80 -20.48 11.87
CA ARG A 251 15.67 -21.40 11.91
C ARG A 251 16.00 -22.62 11.04
N PHE A 252 15.83 -23.79 11.65
CA PHE A 252 15.94 -25.08 10.99
C PHE A 252 14.59 -25.47 10.40
#